data_AF-A0A962XHS5-F1
#
_entry.id   AF-A0A962XHS5-F1
#
_cell.length_a   1.000
_cell.length_b   1.000
_cell.length_c   1.000
_cell.angle_alpha   90.00
_cell.angle_beta   90.00
_cell.angle_gamma   90.00
#
_symmetry.space_group_name_H-M   'P 1'
#
loop_
_entity.id
_entity.type
_entity.pdbx_description
1 polymer ?
#
loop_
_entity_poly.entity_id
_entity_poly.type
_entity_poly.pdbx_seq_one_letter_code
_entity_poly.pdbx_strand_id
1 'polypeptide(L)'
;GGAALAAIGLVSFLGVAQFLPAMLGGLFWRGATRAGALAGLSAGFAVWAWSMLLPNFGGGALMSDAVLTEGPLGIGWLRPQALFGIGGLDPLSHAILWSMALNTGFFVTVSLVSFPSPLERLQGAQFVDVFRHSASRQSWSGGMAQSEDLLIMAQRIMGASDAQALFQREARRQGLAGFLPEPSPDFL
;
A
#
# COMPACT_ATOMS: atom_id res chain seq x y z
N GLY A 1 18.56 -25.97 -30.19
CA GLY A 1 17.28 -25.24 -30.03
C GLY A 1 16.94 -24.97 -28.57
N GLY A 2 16.77 -26.00 -27.74
CA GLY A 2 16.23 -25.85 -26.38
C GLY A 2 17.07 -25.01 -25.40
N ALA A 3 18.41 -25.12 -25.42
CA ALA A 3 19.27 -24.40 -24.47
C ALA A 3 19.20 -22.86 -24.64
N ALA A 4 19.16 -22.37 -25.89
CA ALA A 4 19.03 -20.94 -26.16
C ALA A 4 17.67 -20.39 -25.72
N LEU A 5 16.59 -21.15 -25.95
CA LEU A 5 15.24 -20.79 -25.49
C LEU A 5 15.15 -20.76 -23.95
N ALA A 6 15.77 -21.74 -23.28
CA ALA A 6 15.83 -21.78 -21.82
C ALA A 6 16.59 -20.56 -21.25
N ALA A 7 17.72 -20.18 -21.86
CA ALA A 7 18.48 -19.01 -21.45
C ALA A 7 17.69 -17.70 -21.61
N ILE A 8 17.03 -17.51 -22.77
CA ILE A 8 16.16 -16.34 -23.01
C ILE A 8 14.97 -16.33 -22.02
N GLY A 9 14.41 -17.49 -21.72
CA GLY A 9 13.37 -17.64 -20.70
C GLY A 9 13.85 -17.18 -19.33
N LEU A 10 15.06 -17.56 -18.93
CA LEU A 10 15.63 -17.18 -17.64
C LEU A 10 15.90 -15.68 -17.53
N VAL A 11 16.43 -15.06 -18.59
CA VAL A 11 16.57 -13.60 -18.69
C VAL A 11 15.22 -12.91 -18.47
N SER A 12 14.17 -13.43 -19.11
CA SER A 12 12.83 -12.88 -19.05
C SER A 12 12.20 -13.04 -17.66
N PHE A 13 12.36 -14.20 -17.02
CA PHE A 13 11.92 -14.43 -15.65
C PHE A 13 12.60 -13.50 -14.65
N LEU A 14 13.89 -13.25 -14.83
CA LEU A 14 14.60 -12.30 -13.98
C LEU A 14 14.09 -10.86 -14.17
N GLY A 15 13.75 -10.47 -15.40
CA GLY A 15 13.11 -9.18 -15.65
C GLY A 15 11.78 -9.03 -14.92
N VAL A 16 10.93 -10.07 -14.94
CA VAL A 16 9.65 -10.08 -14.20
C VAL A 16 9.89 -10.14 -12.69
N ALA A 17 10.95 -10.80 -12.23
CA ALA A 17 11.24 -10.90 -10.81
C ALA A 17 11.50 -9.53 -10.15
N GLN A 18 11.84 -8.50 -10.92
CA GLN A 18 12.04 -7.13 -10.41
C GLN A 18 10.81 -6.56 -9.71
N PHE A 19 9.61 -7.08 -9.98
CA PHE A 19 8.39 -6.65 -9.29
C PHE A 19 8.26 -7.22 -7.87
N LEU A 20 9.00 -8.27 -7.50
CA LEU A 20 8.85 -8.94 -6.20
C LEU A 20 9.03 -8.01 -4.99
N PRO A 21 10.09 -7.18 -4.88
CA PRO A 21 10.30 -6.35 -3.70
C PRO A 21 9.13 -5.37 -3.46
N ALA A 22 8.66 -4.72 -4.53
CA ALA A 22 7.53 -3.78 -4.46
C ALA A 22 6.20 -4.50 -4.17
N MET A 23 5.95 -5.67 -4.75
CA MET A 23 4.75 -6.46 -4.48
C MET A 23 4.70 -6.96 -3.03
N LEU A 24 5.78 -7.56 -2.55
CA LEU A 24 5.89 -8.03 -1.17
C LEU A 24 5.83 -6.86 -0.19
N GLY A 25 6.51 -5.76 -0.49
CA GLY A 25 6.47 -4.54 0.30
C GLY A 25 5.06 -3.94 0.37
N GLY A 26 4.34 -3.84 -0.75
CA GLY A 26 2.97 -3.32 -0.78
C GLY A 26 1.96 -4.21 -0.03
N LEU A 27 2.19 -5.52 0.02
CA LEU A 27 1.30 -6.47 0.70
C LEU A 27 1.58 -6.55 2.21
N PHE A 28 2.85 -6.54 2.63
CA PHE A 28 3.25 -6.86 3.99
C PHE A 28 3.81 -5.66 4.78
N TRP A 29 4.22 -4.57 4.13
CA TRP A 29 4.87 -3.44 4.79
C TRP A 29 4.08 -2.14 4.62
N ARG A 30 3.50 -1.67 5.74
CA ARG A 30 2.70 -0.43 5.80
C ARG A 30 3.46 0.84 5.38
N GLY A 31 4.79 0.82 5.43
CA GLY A 31 5.64 1.92 5.03
C GLY A 31 6.00 1.95 3.55
N ALA A 32 5.56 0.95 2.75
CA ALA A 32 5.81 0.92 1.33
C ALA A 32 5.15 2.12 0.63
N THR A 33 5.91 2.84 -0.19
CA THR A 33 5.42 4.02 -0.91
C THR A 33 5.50 3.82 -2.43
N ARG A 34 4.64 4.51 -3.17
CA ARG A 34 4.74 4.56 -4.64
C ARG A 34 6.10 5.10 -5.11
N ALA A 35 6.63 6.12 -4.43
CA ALA A 35 7.93 6.70 -4.76
C ALA A 35 9.05 5.67 -4.60
N GLY A 36 9.04 4.91 -3.50
CA GLY A 36 9.99 3.84 -3.28
C GLY A 36 9.86 2.72 -4.31
N ALA A 37 8.63 2.30 -4.64
CA ALA A 37 8.42 1.28 -5.66
C ALA A 37 9.01 1.69 -7.02
N LEU A 38 8.77 2.95 -7.44
CA LEU A 38 9.33 3.48 -8.68
C LEU A 38 10.87 3.57 -8.64
N ALA A 39 11.43 4.05 -7.54
CA ALA A 39 12.89 4.15 -7.37
C ALA A 39 13.57 2.76 -7.38
N GLY A 40 13.02 1.80 -6.64
CA GLY A 40 13.51 0.43 -6.61
C GLY A 40 13.41 -0.26 -7.97
N LEU A 41 12.23 -0.20 -8.60
CA LEU A 41 12.01 -0.81 -9.92
C LEU A 41 12.93 -0.21 -10.99
N SER A 42 13.06 1.11 -11.04
CA SER A 42 13.93 1.76 -12.02
C SER A 42 15.40 1.41 -11.82
N ALA A 43 15.90 1.43 -10.58
CA ALA A 43 17.27 1.03 -10.26
C ALA A 43 17.53 -0.45 -10.61
N GLY A 44 16.67 -1.36 -10.16
CA GLY A 44 16.77 -2.79 -10.43
C GLY A 44 16.72 -3.13 -11.92
N PHE A 45 15.75 -2.54 -12.62
CA PHE A 45 15.57 -2.77 -14.05
C PHE A 45 16.75 -2.20 -14.87
N ALA A 46 17.28 -1.03 -14.50
CA ALA A 46 18.47 -0.47 -15.16
C ALA A 46 19.69 -1.37 -14.97
N VAL A 47 19.92 -1.87 -13.76
CA VAL A 47 21.05 -2.76 -13.45
C VAL A 47 20.90 -4.10 -14.18
N TRP A 48 19.72 -4.71 -14.14
CA TRP A 48 19.43 -5.94 -14.88
C TRP A 48 19.61 -5.76 -16.39
N ALA A 49 19.10 -4.65 -16.93
CA ALA A 49 19.22 -4.36 -18.35
C ALA A 49 20.71 -4.23 -18.73
N TRP A 50 21.47 -3.50 -17.92
CA TRP A 50 22.90 -3.31 -18.10
C TRP A 50 23.70 -4.62 -18.00
N SER A 51 23.45 -5.44 -16.98
CA SER A 51 24.27 -6.63 -16.69
C SER A 51 23.88 -7.87 -17.48
N MET A 52 22.62 -7.99 -17.91
CA MET A 52 22.07 -9.22 -18.51
C MET A 52 21.43 -9.00 -19.87
N LEU A 53 20.60 -7.97 -20.04
CA LEU A 53 19.85 -7.73 -21.28
C LEU A 53 20.78 -7.24 -22.40
N LEU A 54 21.55 -6.18 -22.15
CA LEU A 54 22.42 -5.53 -23.14
C LEU A 54 23.51 -6.46 -23.69
N PRO A 55 24.27 -7.22 -22.86
CA PRO A 55 25.27 -8.17 -23.35
C PRO A 55 24.70 -9.22 -24.30
N ASN A 56 23.41 -9.56 -24.17
CA ASN A 56 22.76 -10.57 -25.00
C ASN A 56 22.53 -10.12 -26.46
N PHE A 57 22.63 -8.82 -26.76
CA PHE A 57 22.50 -8.31 -28.13
C PHE A 57 23.78 -8.41 -28.97
N GLY A 58 24.88 -8.92 -28.39
CA GLY A 58 26.15 -9.14 -29.07
C GLY A 58 27.00 -7.87 -29.19
N GLY A 59 28.32 -8.07 -29.24
CA GLY A 59 29.32 -7.02 -29.42
C GLY A 59 29.11 -6.29 -30.75
N GLY A 60 28.65 -5.03 -30.69
CA GLY A 60 28.52 -4.14 -31.84
C GLY A 60 27.11 -3.65 -32.17
N ALA A 61 26.04 -4.29 -31.68
CA ALA A 61 24.67 -3.84 -31.98
C ALA A 61 24.18 -2.73 -31.02
N LEU A 62 24.27 -2.99 -29.71
CA LEU A 62 23.87 -2.04 -28.66
C LEU A 62 24.98 -1.75 -27.65
N MET A 63 25.99 -2.62 -27.57
CA MET A 63 27.11 -2.46 -26.65
C MET A 63 28.41 -2.89 -27.35
N SER A 64 29.45 -2.07 -27.22
CA SER A 64 30.77 -2.36 -27.80
C SER A 64 31.56 -3.32 -26.92
N ASP A 65 32.47 -4.08 -27.53
CA ASP A 65 33.34 -5.00 -26.79
C ASP A 65 34.21 -4.26 -25.75
N ALA A 66 34.62 -3.04 -26.05
CA ALA A 66 35.34 -2.18 -25.09
C ALA A 66 34.52 -1.92 -23.81
N VAL A 67 33.21 -1.73 -23.91
CA VAL A 67 32.35 -1.51 -22.73
C VAL A 67 32.18 -2.81 -21.92
N LEU A 68 32.18 -3.97 -22.57
CA LEU A 68 32.17 -5.28 -21.90
C LEU A 68 33.48 -5.54 -21.12
N THR A 69 34.62 -5.25 -21.74
CA THR A 69 35.95 -5.58 -21.21
C THR A 69 36.52 -4.53 -20.28
N GLU A 70 36.32 -3.24 -20.56
CA GLU A 70 36.92 -2.13 -19.81
C GLU A 70 35.88 -1.35 -19.00
N GLY A 71 34.60 -1.54 -19.32
CA GLY A 71 33.52 -0.72 -18.77
C GLY A 71 33.34 0.58 -19.57
N PRO A 72 32.27 1.33 -19.29
CA PRO A 72 32.02 2.60 -19.96
C PRO A 72 33.14 3.59 -19.62
N LEU A 73 33.70 4.23 -20.64
CA LEU A 73 34.76 5.24 -20.50
C LEU A 73 36.03 4.72 -19.79
N GLY A 74 36.28 3.39 -19.81
CA GLY A 74 37.41 2.75 -19.12
C GLY A 74 37.20 2.57 -17.61
N ILE A 75 35.98 2.79 -17.09
CA ILE A 75 35.66 2.60 -15.68
C ILE A 75 35.33 1.13 -15.42
N GLY A 76 36.35 0.37 -15.00
CA GLY A 76 36.24 -1.07 -14.74
C GLY A 76 35.18 -1.48 -13.71
N TRP A 77 34.76 -0.56 -12.82
CA TRP A 77 33.69 -0.81 -11.84
C TRP A 77 32.30 -0.90 -12.45
N LEU A 78 32.07 -0.30 -13.62
CA LEU A 78 30.77 -0.32 -14.29
C LEU A 78 30.68 -1.45 -15.33
N ARG A 79 31.59 -2.41 -15.31
CA ARG A 79 31.56 -3.55 -16.22
C ARG A 79 30.28 -4.36 -16.01
N PRO A 80 29.48 -4.62 -17.06
CA PRO A 80 28.21 -5.36 -16.98
C PRO A 80 28.28 -6.69 -16.22
N GLN A 81 29.36 -7.45 -16.40
CA GLN A 81 29.57 -8.78 -15.82
C GLN A 81 30.49 -8.77 -14.58
N ALA A 82 30.94 -7.59 -14.16
CA ALA A 82 31.83 -7.41 -13.02
C ALA A 82 31.56 -6.07 -12.33
N LEU A 83 30.28 -5.77 -12.08
CA LEU A 83 29.85 -4.56 -11.37
C LEU A 83 30.56 -4.48 -10.02
N PHE A 84 31.04 -3.27 -9.72
CA PHE A 84 31.84 -2.94 -8.53
C PHE A 84 33.15 -3.73 -8.41
N GLY A 85 33.67 -4.26 -9.53
CA GLY A 85 34.90 -5.05 -9.56
C GLY A 85 34.75 -6.47 -9.03
N ILE A 86 33.54 -6.92 -8.71
CA ILE A 86 33.27 -8.28 -8.26
C ILE A 86 33.10 -9.18 -9.50
N GLY A 87 34.19 -9.81 -9.92
CA GLY A 87 34.21 -10.82 -10.99
C GLY A 87 34.10 -12.25 -10.47
N GLY A 88 34.00 -13.21 -11.39
CA GLY A 88 34.03 -14.66 -11.10
C GLY A 88 32.68 -15.29 -10.78
N LEU A 89 31.59 -14.51 -10.79
CA LEU A 89 30.22 -15.02 -10.71
C LEU A 89 29.71 -15.38 -12.11
N ASP A 90 28.82 -16.36 -12.19
CA ASP A 90 28.03 -16.60 -13.39
C ASP A 90 27.19 -15.34 -13.72
N PRO A 91 27.05 -14.95 -15.01
CA PRO A 91 26.35 -13.72 -15.41
C PRO A 91 24.93 -13.61 -14.86
N LEU A 92 24.22 -14.73 -14.76
CA LEU A 92 22.88 -14.78 -14.21
C LEU A 92 22.92 -14.46 -12.72
N SER A 93 23.75 -15.15 -11.94
CA SER A 93 23.88 -14.92 -10.50
C SER A 93 24.30 -13.48 -10.19
N HIS A 94 25.25 -12.94 -10.96
CA HIS A 94 25.71 -11.56 -10.85
C HIS A 94 24.57 -10.56 -11.10
N ALA A 95 23.80 -10.76 -12.17
CA ALA A 95 22.66 -9.92 -12.51
C ALA A 95 21.56 -9.98 -11.44
N ILE A 96 21.19 -11.17 -10.96
CA ILE A 96 20.19 -11.34 -9.89
C ILE A 96 20.64 -10.58 -8.64
N LEU A 97 21.87 -10.83 -8.19
CA LEU A 97 22.41 -10.27 -6.96
C LEU A 97 22.32 -8.74 -6.96
N TRP A 98 22.93 -8.10 -7.96
CA TRP A 98 23.02 -6.63 -7.98
C TRP A 98 21.68 -5.96 -8.31
N SER A 99 20.92 -6.50 -9.26
CA SER A 99 19.62 -5.91 -9.60
C SER A 99 18.64 -6.02 -8.44
N MET A 100 18.53 -7.17 -7.78
CA MET A 100 17.63 -7.36 -6.63
C MET A 100 18.09 -6.57 -5.41
N ALA A 101 19.40 -6.53 -5.13
CA ALA A 101 19.93 -5.79 -4.00
C ALA A 101 19.67 -4.29 -4.16
N LEU A 102 19.95 -3.72 -5.33
CA LEU A 102 19.71 -2.30 -5.60
C LEU A 102 18.22 -2.00 -5.68
N ASN A 103 17.41 -2.86 -6.30
CA ASN A 103 15.95 -2.72 -6.32
C ASN A 103 15.38 -2.63 -4.91
N THR A 104 15.67 -3.65 -4.09
CA THR A 104 15.17 -3.74 -2.71
C THR A 104 15.73 -2.60 -1.86
N GLY A 105 17.01 -2.27 -2.00
CA GLY A 105 17.67 -1.19 -1.27
C GLY A 105 17.03 0.17 -1.57
N PHE A 106 16.91 0.55 -2.84
CA PHE A 106 16.24 1.80 -3.23
C PHE A 106 14.76 1.80 -2.83
N PHE A 107 14.06 0.68 -3.01
CA PHE A 107 12.68 0.54 -2.58
C PHE A 107 12.50 0.85 -1.09
N VAL A 108 13.34 0.23 -0.25
CA VAL A 108 13.30 0.41 1.21
C VAL A 108 13.74 1.81 1.60
N THR A 109 14.90 2.28 1.14
CA THR A 109 15.46 3.58 1.51
C THR A 109 14.53 4.72 1.10
N VAL A 110 14.03 4.72 -0.14
CA VAL A 110 13.12 5.77 -0.60
C VAL A 110 11.77 5.65 0.09
N SER A 111 11.25 4.45 0.37
CA SER A 111 10.01 4.32 1.15
C SER A 111 10.15 4.78 2.61
N LEU A 112 11.32 4.61 3.22
CA LEU A 112 11.59 5.12 4.58
C LEU A 112 11.72 6.65 4.62
N VAL A 113 12.30 7.26 3.59
CA VAL A 113 12.55 8.71 3.54
C VAL A 113 11.37 9.47 2.93
N SER A 114 10.54 8.82 2.11
CA SER A 114 9.35 9.42 1.51
C SER A 114 8.19 9.46 2.51
N PHE A 115 7.62 10.64 2.72
CA PHE A 115 6.38 10.76 3.49
C PHE A 115 5.20 10.20 2.67
N PRO A 116 4.37 9.31 3.25
CA PRO A 116 3.14 8.84 2.59
C PRO A 116 2.25 10.03 2.19
N SER A 117 1.76 10.00 0.96
CA SER A 117 0.99 11.10 0.39
C SER A 117 -0.32 11.31 1.18
N PRO A 118 -0.84 12.55 1.29
CA PRO A 118 -2.13 12.84 1.94
C PRO A 118 -3.31 12.03 1.36
N LEU A 119 -3.22 11.61 0.09
CA LEU A 119 -4.20 10.75 -0.58
C LEU A 119 -4.22 9.32 -0.01
N GLU A 120 -3.07 8.77 0.39
CA GLU A 120 -2.98 7.46 1.07
C GLU A 120 -3.53 7.52 2.50
N ARG A 121 -3.42 8.68 3.17
CA ARG A 121 -4.06 8.94 4.47
C ARG A 121 -5.59 9.09 4.36
N LEU A 122 -6.07 9.75 3.32
CA LEU A 122 -7.51 9.91 3.04
C LEU A 122 -8.17 8.59 2.62
N GLN A 123 -7.52 7.75 1.80
CA GLN A 123 -8.02 6.42 1.43
C GLN A 123 -7.95 5.43 2.60
N GLY A 124 -6.93 5.55 3.47
CA GLY A 124 -6.87 4.82 4.73
C GLY A 124 -7.97 5.21 5.71
N ALA A 125 -8.34 6.50 5.79
CA ALA A 125 -9.48 6.95 6.58
C ALA A 125 -10.80 6.33 6.06
N GLN A 126 -10.99 6.23 4.74
CA GLN A 126 -12.21 5.63 4.18
C GLN A 126 -12.35 4.11 4.44
N PHE A 127 -11.23 3.37 4.63
CA PHE A 127 -11.25 1.95 5.00
C PHE A 127 -11.20 1.70 6.52
N VAL A 128 -10.54 2.57 7.29
CA VAL A 128 -10.36 2.41 8.74
C VAL A 128 -11.53 2.99 9.55
N ASP A 129 -12.29 3.94 9.00
CA ASP A 129 -13.47 4.49 9.68
C ASP A 129 -14.73 3.63 9.52
N VAL A 130 -14.70 2.54 8.73
CA VAL A 130 -15.77 1.52 8.76
C VAL A 130 -15.77 0.78 10.11
N PHE A 131 -14.58 0.49 10.66
CA PHE A 131 -14.51 -0.19 11.96
C PHE A 131 -14.81 0.74 13.13
N ARG A 132 -14.61 2.06 12.98
CA ARG A 132 -15.06 3.04 13.98
C ARG A 132 -16.57 3.29 13.93
N HIS A 133 -17.22 3.20 12.77
CA HIS A 133 -18.69 3.16 12.70
C HIS A 133 -19.28 1.83 13.24
N SER A 134 -18.49 0.75 13.33
CA SER A 134 -18.92 -0.48 13.99
C SER A 134 -18.61 -0.55 15.49
N ALA A 135 -17.74 0.35 15.97
CA ALA A 135 -17.39 0.49 17.39
C ALA A 135 -18.19 1.59 18.11
N SER A 136 -18.99 2.39 17.37
CA SER A 136 -20.25 2.91 17.90
C SER A 136 -21.37 1.89 17.74
N ARG A 137 -21.08 0.62 18.08
CA ARG A 137 -22.01 -0.14 18.91
C ARG A 137 -22.12 0.68 20.20
N GLN A 138 -22.87 1.76 20.10
CA GLN A 138 -23.29 2.63 21.17
C GLN A 138 -23.79 1.64 22.18
N SER A 139 -23.00 1.51 23.25
CA SER A 139 -23.39 0.79 24.42
C SER A 139 -24.83 1.22 24.67
N TRP A 140 -25.76 0.29 24.47
CA TRP A 140 -27.18 0.46 24.73
C TRP A 140 -27.29 0.48 26.25
N SER A 141 -26.79 1.57 26.81
CA SER A 141 -26.44 1.80 28.19
C SER A 141 -27.22 3.05 28.58
N GLY A 142 -28.44 2.79 29.01
CA GLY A 142 -29.12 3.62 29.99
C GLY A 142 -29.92 4.79 29.44
N GLY A 143 -31.18 4.52 29.11
CA GLY A 143 -32.29 5.39 29.52
C GLY A 143 -32.46 6.68 28.72
N MET A 144 -31.69 7.72 29.05
CA MET A 144 -31.98 9.08 28.60
C MET A 144 -31.63 9.35 27.13
N ALA A 145 -30.48 8.86 26.65
CA ALA A 145 -30.05 9.10 25.27
C ALA A 145 -31.00 8.47 24.24
N GLN A 146 -31.66 7.36 24.59
CA GLN A 146 -32.61 6.69 23.71
C GLN A 146 -33.92 7.48 23.57
N SER A 147 -34.42 8.10 24.64
CA SER A 147 -35.63 8.92 24.59
C SER A 147 -35.42 10.23 23.82
N GLU A 148 -34.21 10.79 23.84
CA GLU A 148 -33.85 11.95 23.02
C GLU A 148 -33.85 11.62 21.53
N ASP A 149 -33.23 10.52 21.13
CA ASP A 149 -33.20 10.06 19.74
C ASP A 149 -34.61 9.72 19.23
N LEU A 150 -35.43 9.07 20.05
CA LEU A 150 -36.83 8.78 19.73
C LEU A 150 -37.66 10.06 19.58
N LEU A 151 -37.41 11.07 20.40
CA LEU A 151 -38.08 12.36 20.27
C LEU A 151 -37.71 13.01 18.93
N ILE A 152 -36.43 13.07 18.57
CA ILE A 152 -35.98 13.64 17.29
C ILE A 152 -36.61 12.91 16.10
N MET A 153 -36.71 11.58 16.17
CA MET A 153 -37.36 10.77 15.13
C MET A 153 -38.87 11.02 15.06
N ALA A 154 -39.56 11.08 16.19
CA ALA A 154 -40.98 11.41 16.25
C ALA A 154 -41.25 12.82 15.71
N GLN A 155 -40.43 13.81 16.07
CA GLN A 155 -40.56 15.18 15.56
C GLN A 155 -40.45 15.25 14.03
N ARG A 156 -39.65 14.39 13.41
CA ARG A 156 -39.54 14.29 11.94
C ARG A 156 -40.77 13.68 11.27
N ILE A 157 -41.49 12.80 11.96
CA ILE A 157 -42.62 12.04 11.39
C ILE A 157 -43.96 12.78 11.61
N MET A 158 -44.19 13.25 12.84
CA MET A 158 -45.49 13.80 13.27
C MET A 158 -45.42 15.28 13.67
N GLY A 159 -44.24 15.91 13.63
CA GLY A 159 -44.06 17.33 13.94
C GLY A 159 -43.64 17.59 15.39
N ALA A 160 -43.03 18.76 15.60
CA ALA A 160 -42.35 19.09 16.86
C ALA A 160 -43.29 19.16 18.08
N SER A 161 -44.46 19.79 17.91
CA SER A 161 -45.46 19.98 18.96
C SER A 161 -46.07 18.67 19.43
N ASP A 162 -46.46 17.83 18.47
CA ASP A 162 -47.24 16.61 18.73
C ASP A 162 -46.35 15.54 19.36
N ALA A 163 -45.10 15.43 18.88
CA ALA A 163 -44.09 14.57 19.48
C ALA A 163 -43.76 15.00 20.91
N GLN A 164 -43.55 16.29 21.17
CA GLN A 164 -43.29 16.79 22.53
C GLN A 164 -44.46 16.54 23.48
N ALA A 165 -45.70 16.76 23.03
CA ALA A 165 -46.90 16.52 23.84
C ALA A 165 -47.04 15.02 24.21
N LEU A 166 -46.74 14.12 23.27
CA LEU A 166 -46.77 12.68 23.49
C LEU A 166 -45.72 12.25 24.53
N PHE A 167 -44.48 12.72 24.40
CA PHE A 167 -43.39 12.37 25.30
C PHE A 167 -43.60 12.96 26.70
N GLN A 168 -44.12 14.20 26.81
CA GLN A 168 -44.47 14.79 28.10
C GLN A 168 -45.60 14.04 28.81
N ARG A 169 -46.60 13.56 28.06
CA ARG A 169 -47.69 12.77 28.63
C ARG A 169 -47.17 11.46 29.22
N GLU A 170 -46.22 10.83 28.55
CA GLU A 170 -45.63 9.59 29.03
C GLU A 170 -44.65 9.81 30.20
N ALA A 171 -43.84 10.87 30.17
CA ALA A 171 -42.99 11.26 31.29
C ALA A 171 -43.82 11.50 32.58
N ARG A 172 -45.00 12.14 32.43
CA ARG A 172 -45.94 12.33 33.54
C ARG A 172 -46.55 11.03 34.06
N ARG A 173 -46.85 10.07 33.17
CA ARG A 173 -47.35 8.74 33.57
C ARG A 173 -46.31 7.96 34.38
N GLN A 174 -45.05 8.16 34.07
CA GLN A 174 -43.92 7.57 34.82
C GLN A 174 -43.58 8.35 36.10
N GLY A 175 -44.25 9.46 36.38
CA GLY A 175 -44.00 10.29 37.58
C GLY A 175 -42.73 11.13 37.49
N LEU A 176 -42.16 11.31 36.30
CA LEU A 176 -40.95 12.09 36.07
C LEU A 176 -41.29 13.57 35.94
N ALA A 177 -40.49 14.42 36.57
CA ALA A 177 -40.59 15.88 36.44
C ALA A 177 -39.93 16.42 35.16
N GLY A 178 -39.24 15.56 34.40
CA GLY A 178 -38.53 15.90 33.17
C GLY A 178 -39.40 15.90 31.91
N PHE A 179 -38.82 16.37 30.81
CA PHE A 179 -39.49 16.43 29.50
C PHE A 179 -39.44 15.11 28.71
N LEU A 180 -38.61 14.16 29.13
CA LEU A 180 -38.36 12.91 28.42
C LEU A 180 -38.74 11.74 29.33
N PRO A 181 -39.53 10.76 28.83
CA PRO A 181 -39.82 9.54 29.56
C PRO A 181 -38.57 8.66 29.64
N GLU A 182 -38.49 7.79 30.63
CA GLU A 182 -37.61 6.62 30.58
C GLU A 182 -38.09 5.64 29.50
N PRO A 183 -37.18 4.98 28.77
CA PRO A 183 -37.50 4.02 27.72
C PRO A 183 -37.98 2.72 28.36
N SER A 184 -39.24 2.69 28.76
CA SER A 184 -39.94 1.49 29.23
C SER A 184 -40.49 0.68 28.05
N PRO A 185 -40.70 -0.64 28.21
CA PRO A 185 -41.33 -1.47 27.18
C PRO A 185 -42.75 -1.03 26.79
N ASP A 186 -43.45 -0.31 27.67
CA ASP A 186 -44.79 0.23 27.39
C ASP A 186 -44.76 1.48 26.50
N PHE A 187 -43.60 2.13 26.38
CA PHE A 187 -43.40 3.34 25.59
C PHE A 187 -42.79 3.07 24.20
N LEU A 188 -42.00 2.00 24.07
CA LEU A 188 -41.41 1.53 22.80
C LEU A 188 -42.45 0.76 21.96
#